data_AF-A0A4Q0PGV2-F1
#
_entry.id   AF-A0A4Q0PGV2-F1
#
_cell.length_a   1.000
_cell.length_b   1.000
_cell.length_c   1.000
_cell.angle_alpha   90.00
_cell.angle_beta   90.00
_cell.angle_gamma   90.00
#
_symmetry.space_group_name_H-M   'P 1'
#
loop_
_entity.id
_entity.type
_entity.pdbx_description
1 polymer ?
#
loop_
_entity_poly.entity_id
_entity_poly.type
_entity_poly.pdbx_seq_one_letter_code
_entity_poly.pdbx_strand_id
1 'polypeptide(L)'
;MNLAGAKYRITYEAFSKFSGSLGKVDSIEMLGEITNRHLKYLFNFRAFRILLLDKDSISGYTFSKGKIYAHNNSENILDYEKELLEKHTPFSEPVKPDSLPVYLSELDLQNGVLWGWYISYPDYRICVSLLSDDNVKFNHTDSDIMHMLVDSITSKYRQICLSEELKCKNETLQDAIAQIELKNREIEAINSNQQDVINNRTEELLNKNKKLLDLSRLNSHNLREPLTRILGLIEVADHLDSKELKETMLPEIKTSALELDTIFKKVVQQSEEEAKITINQDGGYE
;
A
#
# COMPACT_ATOMS: atom_id res chain seq x y z
N MET A 1 -9.11 -7.64 -65.64
CA MET A 1 -9.39 -7.93 -64.22
C MET A 1 -8.40 -7.12 -63.40
N ASN A 2 -8.84 -6.17 -62.57
CA ASN A 2 -7.95 -5.18 -61.94
C ASN A 2 -7.16 -5.82 -60.79
N LEU A 3 -5.94 -6.31 -61.07
CA LEU A 3 -5.06 -6.98 -60.10
C LEU A 3 -4.80 -6.12 -58.84
N ALA A 4 -4.77 -4.80 -58.98
CA ALA A 4 -4.58 -3.89 -57.84
C ALA A 4 -5.77 -3.95 -56.88
N GLY A 5 -7.00 -3.92 -57.38
CA GLY A 5 -8.21 -4.03 -56.56
C GLY A 5 -8.34 -5.38 -55.85
N ALA A 6 -7.88 -6.46 -56.48
CA ALA A 6 -7.82 -7.78 -55.86
C ALA A 6 -6.78 -7.84 -54.73
N LYS A 7 -5.58 -7.26 -54.92
CA LYS A 7 -4.53 -7.14 -53.88
C LYS A 7 -5.07 -6.41 -52.66
N TYR A 8 -5.66 -5.22 -52.84
CA TYR A 8 -6.23 -4.45 -51.73
C TYR A 8 -7.30 -5.21 -50.96
N ARG A 9 -8.22 -5.88 -51.65
CA ARG A 9 -9.28 -6.67 -50.99
C ARG A 9 -8.70 -7.78 -50.12
N ILE A 10 -7.69 -8.49 -50.61
CA ILE A 10 -7.00 -9.55 -49.86
C ILE A 10 -6.29 -8.95 -48.64
N THR A 11 -5.62 -7.82 -48.78
CA THR A 11 -4.95 -7.14 -47.66
C THR A 11 -5.94 -6.67 -46.60
N TYR A 12 -7.09 -6.12 -46.98
CA TYR A 12 -8.14 -5.75 -46.03
C TYR A 12 -8.73 -6.96 -45.29
N GLU A 13 -8.93 -8.08 -45.98
CA GLU A 13 -9.38 -9.31 -45.33
C GLU A 13 -8.33 -9.86 -44.36
N ALA A 14 -7.05 -9.82 -44.76
CA ALA A 14 -5.95 -10.20 -43.89
C ALA A 14 -5.84 -9.30 -42.66
N PHE A 15 -6.03 -7.98 -42.82
CA PHE A 15 -6.07 -7.02 -41.72
C PHE A 15 -7.26 -7.27 -40.79
N SER A 16 -8.44 -7.52 -41.33
CA SER A 16 -9.62 -7.87 -40.54
C SER A 16 -9.40 -9.13 -39.68
N LYS A 17 -8.79 -10.18 -40.25
CA LYS A 17 -8.38 -11.39 -39.50
C LYS A 17 -7.32 -11.10 -38.44
N PHE A 18 -6.37 -10.21 -38.74
CA PHE A 18 -5.37 -9.75 -37.78
C PHE A 18 -6.04 -9.04 -36.61
N SER A 19 -6.87 -8.03 -36.86
CA SER A 19 -7.60 -7.29 -35.81
C SER A 19 -8.48 -8.20 -34.96
N GLY A 20 -9.16 -9.17 -35.57
CA GLY A 20 -9.94 -10.18 -34.84
C GLY A 20 -9.10 -11.09 -33.94
N SER A 21 -7.87 -11.43 -34.38
CA SER A 21 -6.93 -12.22 -33.58
C SER A 21 -6.29 -11.40 -32.47
N LEU A 22 -6.00 -10.12 -32.75
CA LEU A 22 -5.43 -9.15 -31.82
C LEU A 22 -6.32 -8.93 -30.59
N GLY A 23 -7.65 -8.97 -30.77
CA GLY A 23 -8.60 -8.86 -29.67
C GLY A 23 -8.43 -9.92 -28.58
N LYS A 24 -7.92 -11.12 -28.92
CA LYS A 24 -7.75 -12.25 -28.01
C LYS A 24 -6.39 -12.28 -27.31
N VAL A 25 -5.48 -11.38 -27.67
CA VAL A 25 -4.13 -11.35 -27.10
C VAL A 25 -4.19 -10.76 -25.70
N ASP A 26 -3.52 -11.40 -24.75
CA ASP A 26 -3.43 -10.99 -23.35
C ASP A 26 -1.99 -10.76 -22.88
N SER A 27 -0.99 -11.26 -23.62
CA SER A 27 0.43 -11.05 -23.32
C SER A 27 1.20 -10.38 -24.47
N ILE A 28 2.29 -9.71 -24.09
CA ILE A 28 3.23 -9.05 -25.02
C ILE A 28 3.90 -10.09 -25.94
N GLU A 29 4.19 -11.28 -25.45
CA GLU A 29 4.77 -12.39 -26.23
C GLU A 29 3.80 -12.86 -27.33
N MET A 30 2.55 -13.11 -26.97
CA MET A 30 1.51 -13.53 -27.90
C MET A 30 1.22 -12.45 -28.95
N LEU A 31 1.34 -11.16 -28.59
CA LEU A 31 1.24 -10.04 -29.52
C LEU A 31 2.30 -10.14 -30.63
N GLY A 32 3.55 -10.44 -30.26
CA GLY A 32 4.65 -10.66 -31.21
C GLY A 32 4.35 -11.84 -32.16
N GLU A 33 3.90 -12.97 -31.63
CA GLU A 33 3.58 -14.16 -32.43
C GLU A 33 2.46 -13.94 -33.44
N ILE A 34 1.36 -13.34 -33.00
CA ILE A 34 0.22 -13.02 -33.87
C ILE A 34 0.63 -12.01 -34.94
N THR A 35 1.40 -10.99 -34.56
CA THR A 35 1.94 -10.01 -35.52
C THR A 35 2.76 -10.71 -36.59
N ASN A 36 3.76 -11.51 -36.21
CA ASN A 36 4.62 -12.23 -37.16
C ASN A 36 3.83 -13.14 -38.12
N ARG A 37 2.80 -13.83 -37.61
CA ARG A 37 1.95 -14.73 -38.40
C ARG A 37 1.17 -13.99 -39.49
N HIS A 38 0.68 -12.81 -39.20
CA HIS A 38 -0.20 -12.04 -40.09
C HIS A 38 0.55 -11.04 -40.97
N LEU A 39 1.72 -10.55 -40.54
CA LEU A 39 2.47 -9.47 -41.18
C LEU A 39 2.77 -9.74 -42.67
N LYS A 40 3.16 -10.98 -43.00
CA LYS A 40 3.48 -11.40 -44.39
C LYS A 40 2.31 -11.28 -45.38
N TYR A 41 1.07 -11.16 -44.90
CA TYR A 41 -0.12 -11.02 -45.75
C TYR A 41 -0.55 -9.56 -45.93
N LEU A 42 0.08 -8.63 -45.21
CA LEU A 42 -0.32 -7.22 -45.19
C LEU A 42 0.48 -6.40 -46.20
N PHE A 43 1.80 -6.53 -46.16
CA PHE A 43 2.69 -5.88 -47.09
C PHE A 43 3.98 -6.69 -47.28
N ASN A 44 4.72 -6.33 -48.32
CA ASN A 44 5.96 -6.98 -48.71
C ASN A 44 7.13 -6.37 -47.93
N PHE A 45 7.90 -7.20 -47.21
CA PHE A 45 9.10 -6.77 -46.48
C PHE A 45 10.12 -7.92 -46.37
N ARG A 46 11.38 -7.57 -46.19
CA ARG A 46 12.47 -8.49 -45.80
C ARG A 46 12.64 -8.53 -44.29
N ALA A 47 12.64 -7.36 -43.67
CA ALA A 47 12.58 -7.19 -42.23
C ALA A 47 11.65 -6.03 -41.88
N PHE A 48 10.87 -6.18 -40.82
CA PHE A 48 10.02 -5.14 -40.28
C PHE A 48 10.30 -5.02 -38.79
N ARG A 49 10.45 -3.81 -38.30
CA ARG A 49 10.85 -3.55 -36.93
C ARG A 49 10.01 -2.43 -36.36
N ILE A 50 9.55 -2.65 -35.14
CA ILE A 50 8.77 -1.69 -34.37
C ILE A 50 9.40 -1.55 -32.99
N LEU A 51 9.71 -0.32 -32.60
CA LEU A 51 10.18 0.04 -31.27
C LEU A 51 9.19 1.00 -30.65
N LEU A 52 8.76 0.69 -29.44
CA LEU A 52 7.95 1.52 -28.57
C LEU A 52 8.86 2.04 -27.47
N LEU A 53 8.99 3.36 -27.38
CA LEU A 53 9.80 4.06 -26.40
C LEU A 53 8.86 4.77 -25.44
N ASP A 54 8.86 4.32 -24.19
CA ASP A 54 8.26 5.01 -23.05
C ASP A 54 9.32 5.86 -22.32
N LYS A 55 8.91 6.60 -21.28
CA LYS A 55 9.81 7.45 -20.48
C LYS A 55 10.99 6.67 -19.89
N ASP A 56 10.75 5.45 -19.42
CA ASP A 56 11.74 4.64 -18.69
C ASP A 56 11.95 3.24 -19.28
N SER A 57 11.23 2.87 -20.34
CA SER A 57 11.32 1.53 -20.94
C SER A 57 11.30 1.57 -22.45
N ILE A 58 12.03 0.64 -23.06
CA ILE A 58 12.04 0.41 -24.49
C ILE A 58 11.57 -1.02 -24.69
N SER A 59 10.58 -1.20 -25.55
CA SER A 59 10.12 -2.50 -25.96
C SER A 59 9.93 -2.52 -27.47
N GLY A 60 10.15 -3.66 -28.11
CA GLY A 60 10.02 -3.71 -29.54
C GLY A 60 10.31 -5.07 -30.11
N TYR A 61 10.00 -5.20 -31.39
CA TYR A 61 10.14 -6.45 -32.12
C TYR A 61 10.74 -6.19 -33.49
N THR A 62 11.64 -7.08 -33.90
CA THR A 62 12.04 -7.23 -35.30
C THR A 62 11.50 -8.55 -35.83
N PHE A 63 10.86 -8.49 -36.98
CA PHE A 63 10.26 -9.60 -37.71
C PHE A 63 11.03 -9.82 -39.01
N SER A 64 11.56 -11.03 -39.23
CA SER A 64 12.31 -11.37 -40.44
C SER A 64 12.19 -12.86 -40.76
N LYS A 65 11.81 -13.20 -42.00
CA LYS A 65 11.65 -14.60 -42.48
C LYS A 65 10.89 -15.52 -41.49
N GLY A 66 9.89 -14.99 -40.79
CA GLY A 66 9.10 -15.74 -39.79
C GLY A 66 9.76 -15.90 -38.42
N LYS A 67 10.96 -15.34 -38.20
CA LYS A 67 11.62 -15.20 -36.89
C LYS A 67 11.21 -13.89 -36.23
N ILE A 68 11.18 -13.91 -34.89
CA ILE A 68 10.87 -12.77 -34.03
C ILE A 68 12.07 -12.52 -33.13
N TYR A 69 12.49 -11.26 -33.05
CA TYR A 69 13.54 -10.80 -32.13
C TYR A 69 12.93 -9.74 -31.23
N ALA A 70 12.90 -9.99 -29.92
CA ALA A 70 12.43 -9.01 -28.94
C ALA A 70 13.56 -8.05 -28.55
N HIS A 71 13.21 -6.79 -28.30
CA HIS A 71 14.14 -5.73 -27.94
C HIS A 71 13.64 -4.98 -26.71
N ASN A 72 14.31 -5.17 -25.57
CA ASN A 72 13.88 -4.61 -24.29
C ASN A 72 14.87 -3.60 -23.69
N ASN A 73 16.01 -3.36 -24.36
CA ASN A 73 17.12 -2.55 -23.84
C ASN A 73 17.41 -1.36 -24.76
N SER A 74 17.93 -0.28 -24.17
CA SER A 74 18.35 0.94 -24.89
C SER A 74 19.53 0.73 -25.84
N GLU A 75 20.40 -0.24 -25.55
CA GLU A 75 21.48 -0.65 -26.45
C GLU A 75 20.97 -1.22 -27.79
N ASN A 76 19.68 -1.56 -27.86
CA ASN A 76 19.09 -2.10 -29.08
C ASN A 76 18.69 -1.00 -30.07
N ILE A 77 18.76 0.29 -29.71
CA ILE A 77 18.45 1.39 -30.63
C ILE A 77 19.60 1.55 -31.62
N LEU A 78 19.28 1.41 -32.91
CA LEU A 78 20.23 1.50 -34.00
C LEU A 78 20.52 2.96 -34.37
N ASP A 79 21.65 3.22 -34.99
CA ASP A 79 22.10 4.61 -35.23
C ASP A 79 21.14 5.40 -36.15
N TYR A 80 20.54 4.74 -37.14
CA TYR A 80 19.50 5.35 -37.96
C TYR A 80 18.20 5.62 -37.18
N GLU A 81 17.92 4.85 -36.12
CA GLU A 81 16.77 5.08 -35.24
C GLU A 81 17.04 6.27 -34.30
N LYS A 82 18.28 6.45 -33.84
CA LYS A 82 18.69 7.65 -33.09
C LYS A 82 18.53 8.90 -33.93
N GLU A 83 19.01 8.86 -35.18
CA GLU A 83 18.85 9.98 -36.11
C GLU A 83 17.37 10.29 -36.39
N LEU A 84 16.54 9.26 -36.52
CA LEU A 84 15.09 9.39 -36.68
C LEU A 84 14.40 9.99 -35.45
N LEU A 85 14.84 9.59 -34.24
CA LEU A 85 14.38 10.15 -32.97
C LEU A 85 14.81 11.60 -32.75
N GLU A 86 15.92 12.03 -33.34
CA GLU A 86 16.39 13.42 -33.25
C GLU A 86 15.73 14.32 -34.30
N LYS A 87 15.65 13.85 -35.55
CA LYS A 87 15.18 14.65 -36.69
C LYS A 87 13.66 14.63 -36.87
N HIS A 88 12.99 13.58 -36.37
CA HIS A 88 11.55 13.34 -36.53
C HIS A 88 11.04 13.29 -37.99
N THR A 89 11.94 13.07 -38.96
CA THR A 89 11.62 13.05 -40.39
C THR A 89 11.63 11.63 -40.92
N PRO A 90 10.52 11.13 -41.50
CA PRO A 90 10.54 9.86 -42.21
C PRO A 90 11.57 9.86 -43.34
N PHE A 91 12.24 8.72 -43.55
CA PHE A 91 13.26 8.59 -44.58
C PHE A 91 13.08 7.30 -45.39
N SER A 92 13.64 7.30 -46.59
CA SER A 92 13.75 6.14 -47.48
C SER A 92 15.11 6.21 -48.15
N GLU A 93 16.03 5.34 -47.72
CA GLU A 93 17.43 5.38 -48.16
C GLU A 93 17.95 3.99 -48.53
N PRO A 94 18.87 3.89 -49.51
CA PRO A 94 19.50 2.62 -49.84
C PRO A 94 20.32 2.10 -48.66
N VAL A 95 20.16 0.82 -48.35
CA VAL A 95 20.79 0.19 -47.19
C VAL A 95 22.26 -0.07 -47.48
N LYS A 96 23.12 0.38 -46.57
CA LYS A 96 24.51 -0.05 -46.54
C LYS A 96 24.57 -1.41 -45.82
N PRO A 97 25.15 -2.47 -46.43
CA PRO A 97 25.24 -3.78 -45.78
C PRO A 97 25.88 -3.73 -44.39
N ASP A 98 26.85 -2.84 -44.19
CA ASP A 98 27.58 -2.67 -42.92
C ASP A 98 26.77 -1.99 -41.81
N SER A 99 25.63 -1.36 -42.12
CA SER A 99 24.78 -0.68 -41.13
C SER A 99 23.66 -1.57 -40.57
N LEU A 100 23.57 -2.83 -41.02
CA LEU A 100 22.56 -3.77 -40.55
C LEU A 100 23.03 -4.50 -39.28
N PRO A 101 22.12 -4.78 -38.33
CA PRO A 101 22.43 -5.61 -37.17
C PRO A 101 22.88 -7.02 -37.59
N VAL A 102 23.74 -7.65 -36.78
CA VAL A 102 24.27 -9.00 -37.02
C VAL A 102 23.17 -10.05 -37.22
N TYR A 103 22.02 -9.92 -36.55
CA TYR A 103 20.91 -10.86 -36.72
C TYR A 103 20.13 -10.69 -38.05
N LEU A 104 20.41 -9.63 -38.82
CA LEU A 104 19.87 -9.39 -40.16
C LEU A 104 20.92 -9.51 -41.27
N SER A 105 22.20 -9.71 -40.94
CA SER A 105 23.28 -9.77 -41.94
C SER A 105 23.22 -11.01 -42.84
N GLU A 106 22.45 -12.03 -42.46
CA GLU A 106 22.18 -13.23 -43.28
C GLU A 106 21.14 -12.99 -44.40
N LEU A 107 20.57 -11.78 -44.50
CA LEU A 107 19.64 -11.44 -45.57
C LEU A 107 20.41 -11.13 -46.86
N ASP A 108 20.22 -11.99 -47.87
CA ASP A 108 20.65 -11.72 -49.24
C ASP A 108 19.75 -10.63 -49.85
N LEU A 109 20.28 -9.40 -49.91
CA LEU A 109 19.57 -8.18 -50.32
C LEU A 109 20.05 -7.72 -51.69
N GLN A 110 19.11 -7.57 -52.62
CA GLN A 110 19.37 -6.94 -53.92
C GLN A 110 18.85 -5.50 -53.91
N ASN A 111 19.76 -4.53 -53.89
CA ASN A 111 19.45 -3.09 -53.82
C ASN A 111 18.45 -2.77 -52.68
N GLY A 112 18.83 -3.13 -51.45
CA GLY A 112 17.95 -2.93 -50.29
C GLY A 112 17.63 -1.46 -50.04
N VAL A 113 16.38 -1.18 -49.66
CA VAL A 113 15.90 0.14 -49.26
C VAL A 113 15.36 0.07 -47.82
N LEU A 114 15.87 0.93 -46.96
CA LEU A 114 15.43 1.10 -45.58
C LEU A 114 14.45 2.27 -45.52
N TRP A 115 13.30 1.99 -44.96
CA TRP A 115 12.26 2.97 -44.66
C TRP A 115 12.20 3.17 -43.16
N GLY A 116 12.08 4.41 -42.71
CA GLY A 116 11.97 4.76 -41.30
C GLY A 116 10.84 5.75 -41.07
N TRP A 117 10.04 5.52 -40.03
CA TRP A 117 8.98 6.41 -39.57
C TRP A 117 9.07 6.66 -38.08
N TYR A 118 8.91 7.92 -37.71
CA TYR A 118 8.76 8.36 -36.33
C TYR A 118 7.30 8.73 -36.09
N ILE A 119 6.72 8.20 -35.01
CA ILE A 119 5.37 8.53 -34.58
C ILE A 119 5.42 8.94 -33.11
N SER A 120 4.94 10.15 -32.81
CA SER A 120 4.90 10.67 -31.45
C SER A 120 3.48 10.71 -30.91
N TYR A 121 3.29 10.18 -29.72
CA TYR A 121 2.09 10.34 -28.90
C TYR A 121 2.45 11.13 -27.63
N PRO A 122 1.45 11.61 -26.86
CA PRO A 122 1.72 12.40 -25.66
C PRO A 122 2.61 11.70 -24.62
N ASP A 123 2.41 10.40 -24.43
CA ASP A 123 3.08 9.63 -23.38
C ASP A 123 4.19 8.72 -23.89
N TYR A 124 4.28 8.50 -25.21
CA TYR A 124 5.23 7.56 -25.79
C TYR A 124 5.57 7.87 -27.24
N ARG A 125 6.69 7.31 -27.69
CA ARG A 125 7.24 7.48 -29.03
C ARG A 125 7.38 6.12 -29.71
N ILE A 126 7.22 6.08 -31.02
CA ILE A 126 7.36 4.86 -31.81
C ILE A 126 8.37 5.12 -32.93
N CYS A 127 9.30 4.20 -33.10
CA CYS A 127 10.13 4.10 -34.29
C CYS A 127 9.76 2.83 -35.05
N VAL A 128 9.47 2.99 -36.33
CA VAL A 128 9.18 1.88 -37.22
C VAL A 128 10.20 1.89 -38.33
N SER A 129 10.81 0.74 -38.59
CA SER A 129 11.72 0.57 -39.72
C SER A 129 11.34 -0.65 -40.56
N LEU A 130 11.43 -0.50 -41.87
CA LEU A 130 11.09 -1.54 -42.84
C LEU A 130 12.20 -1.65 -43.88
N LEU A 131 12.66 -2.88 -44.08
CA LEU A 131 13.64 -3.22 -45.09
C LEU A 131 12.93 -3.91 -46.26
N SER A 132 13.07 -3.34 -47.46
CA SER A 132 12.59 -3.92 -48.72
C SER A 132 13.74 -4.06 -49.71
N ASP A 133 13.54 -4.83 -50.78
CA ASP A 133 14.54 -5.04 -51.84
C ASP A 133 13.86 -5.16 -53.21
N ASP A 134 14.65 -5.33 -54.27
CA ASP A 134 14.09 -5.41 -55.63
C ASP A 134 13.14 -6.60 -55.84
N ASN A 135 13.31 -7.68 -55.07
CA ASN A 135 12.46 -8.87 -55.12
C ASN A 135 11.17 -8.70 -54.30
N VAL A 136 11.24 -7.95 -53.20
CA VAL A 136 10.16 -7.73 -52.24
C VAL A 136 9.98 -6.22 -52.07
N LYS A 137 9.39 -5.59 -53.10
CA LYS A 137 9.20 -4.13 -53.15
C LYS A 137 8.10 -3.68 -52.20
N PHE A 138 8.42 -2.67 -51.41
CA PHE A 138 7.47 -1.92 -50.59
C PHE A 138 7.10 -0.62 -51.31
N ASN A 139 5.80 -0.39 -51.48
CA ASN A 139 5.27 0.78 -52.19
C ASN A 139 4.65 1.78 -51.22
N HIS A 140 4.57 3.05 -51.60
CA HIS A 140 3.89 4.08 -50.81
C HIS A 140 2.43 3.75 -50.47
N THR A 141 1.74 3.03 -51.35
CA THR A 141 0.37 2.53 -51.12
C THR A 141 0.25 1.58 -49.94
N ASP A 142 1.33 0.85 -49.62
CA ASP A 142 1.37 -0.10 -48.53
C ASP A 142 1.70 0.62 -47.20
N SER A 143 2.09 1.92 -47.24
CA SER A 143 2.36 2.76 -46.06
C SER A 143 1.12 2.97 -45.20
N ASP A 144 -0.05 3.15 -45.80
CA ASP A 144 -1.30 3.34 -45.05
C ASP A 144 -1.66 2.08 -44.24
N ILE A 145 -1.48 0.90 -44.83
CA ILE A 145 -1.69 -0.40 -44.15
C ILE A 145 -0.66 -0.59 -43.05
N MET A 146 0.59 -0.20 -43.29
CA MET A 146 1.64 -0.23 -42.27
C MET A 146 1.30 0.67 -41.09
N HIS A 147 0.87 1.92 -41.31
CA HIS A 147 0.44 2.81 -40.23
C HIS A 147 -0.74 2.23 -39.44
N MET A 148 -1.77 1.70 -40.12
CA MET A 148 -2.90 1.05 -39.44
C MET A 148 -2.47 -0.16 -38.59
N LEU A 149 -1.50 -0.95 -39.07
CA LEU A 149 -0.93 -2.05 -38.32
C LEU A 149 -0.16 -1.57 -37.10
N VAL A 150 0.69 -0.56 -37.25
CA VAL A 150 1.48 0.03 -36.16
C VAL A 150 0.56 0.60 -35.07
N ASP A 151 -0.49 1.33 -35.46
CA ASP A 151 -1.50 1.85 -34.54
C ASP A 151 -2.20 0.70 -33.79
N SER A 152 -2.60 -0.35 -34.49
CA SER A 152 -3.30 -1.50 -33.90
C SER A 152 -2.42 -2.25 -32.90
N ILE A 153 -1.17 -2.56 -33.28
CA ILE A 153 -0.20 -3.23 -32.41
C ILE A 153 0.06 -2.39 -31.17
N THR A 154 0.30 -1.08 -31.36
CA THR A 154 0.65 -0.19 -30.27
C THR A 154 -0.52 0.01 -29.32
N SER A 155 -1.73 0.20 -29.84
CA SER A 155 -2.93 0.26 -29.02
C SER A 155 -3.12 -1.01 -28.20
N LYS A 156 -2.87 -2.20 -28.80
CA LYS A 156 -3.01 -3.47 -28.08
C LYS A 156 -1.91 -3.66 -27.04
N TYR A 157 -0.66 -3.35 -27.38
CA TYR A 157 0.47 -3.36 -26.46
C TYR A 157 0.15 -2.52 -25.21
N ARG A 158 -0.33 -1.29 -25.43
CA ARG A 158 -0.71 -0.37 -24.34
C ARG A 158 -1.86 -0.91 -23.50
N GLN A 159 -2.86 -1.52 -24.13
CA GLN A 159 -3.95 -2.17 -23.40
C GLN A 159 -3.44 -3.28 -22.47
N ILE A 160 -2.48 -4.10 -22.93
CA ILE A 160 -1.89 -5.18 -22.14
C ILE A 160 -1.12 -4.60 -20.94
N CYS A 161 -0.21 -3.64 -21.16
CA CYS A 161 0.55 -3.01 -20.09
C CYS A 161 -0.34 -2.37 -19.02
N LEU A 162 -1.38 -1.62 -19.44
CA LEU A 162 -2.33 -1.00 -18.51
C LEU A 162 -3.12 -2.04 -17.71
N SER A 163 -3.49 -3.16 -18.35
CA SER A 163 -4.19 -4.25 -17.68
C SER A 163 -3.32 -4.92 -16.61
N GLU A 164 -2.04 -5.13 -16.89
CA GLU A 164 -1.08 -5.68 -15.94
C GLU A 164 -0.83 -4.71 -14.77
N GLU A 165 -0.67 -3.42 -15.05
CA GLU A 165 -0.50 -2.39 -14.02
C GLU A 165 -1.72 -2.33 -13.09
N LEU A 166 -2.93 -2.36 -13.64
CA LEU A 166 -4.17 -2.39 -12.87
C LEU A 166 -4.26 -3.63 -11.97
N LYS A 167 -3.86 -4.79 -12.48
CA LYS A 167 -3.83 -6.04 -11.70
C LYS A 167 -2.88 -5.91 -10.51
N CYS A 168 -1.65 -5.46 -10.74
CA CYS A 168 -0.65 -5.28 -9.69
C CYS A 168 -1.10 -4.26 -8.63
N LYS A 169 -1.69 -3.13 -9.06
CA LYS A 169 -2.26 -2.13 -8.14
C LYS A 169 -3.41 -2.68 -7.32
N ASN A 170 -4.27 -3.51 -7.91
CA ASN A 170 -5.38 -4.13 -7.20
C ASN A 170 -4.91 -5.14 -6.14
N GLU A 171 -3.91 -5.97 -6.46
CA GLU A 171 -3.26 -6.87 -5.50
C GLU A 171 -2.66 -6.08 -4.32
N THR A 172 -1.90 -5.02 -4.62
CA THR A 172 -1.32 -4.13 -3.59
C THR A 172 -2.39 -3.50 -2.70
N LEU A 173 -3.53 -3.10 -3.27
CA LEU A 173 -4.64 -2.51 -2.53
C LEU A 173 -5.29 -3.53 -1.58
N GLN A 174 -5.48 -4.77 -2.06
CA GLN A 174 -6.02 -5.85 -1.23
C GLN A 174 -5.11 -6.15 -0.03
N ASP A 175 -3.79 -6.19 -0.25
CA ASP A 175 -2.81 -6.38 0.81
C ASP A 175 -2.87 -5.25 1.85
N ALA A 176 -3.00 -3.99 1.40
CA ALA A 176 -3.13 -2.84 2.28
C ALA A 176 -4.42 -2.90 3.12
N ILE A 177 -5.55 -3.32 2.53
CA ILE A 177 -6.82 -3.53 3.24
C ILE A 177 -6.66 -4.60 4.32
N ALA A 178 -6.06 -5.74 3.99
CA ALA A 178 -5.83 -6.82 4.95
C ALA A 178 -4.96 -6.36 6.14
N GLN A 179 -3.94 -5.53 5.90
CA GLN A 179 -3.13 -4.95 6.97
C GLN A 179 -3.92 -3.98 7.85
N ILE A 180 -4.76 -3.13 7.27
CA ILE A 180 -5.63 -2.22 8.02
C ILE A 180 -6.59 -3.00 8.91
N GLU A 181 -7.21 -4.07 8.39
CA GLU A 181 -8.11 -4.93 9.17
C GLU A 181 -7.40 -5.62 10.33
N LEU A 182 -6.15 -6.06 10.14
CA LEU A 182 -5.34 -6.62 11.22
C LEU A 182 -5.06 -5.56 12.30
N LYS A 183 -4.64 -4.36 11.89
CA LYS A 183 -4.34 -3.26 12.83
C LYS A 183 -5.58 -2.78 13.58
N ASN A 184 -6.73 -2.72 12.93
CA ASN A 184 -7.99 -2.38 13.59
C ASN A 184 -8.35 -3.41 14.67
N ARG A 185 -8.20 -4.72 14.39
CA ARG A 185 -8.40 -5.77 15.40
C ARG A 185 -7.44 -5.64 16.58
N GLU A 186 -6.17 -5.32 16.33
CA GLU A 186 -5.21 -5.05 17.40
C GLU A 186 -5.63 -3.85 18.26
N ILE A 187 -6.05 -2.75 17.63
CA ILE A 187 -6.53 -1.55 18.32
C ILE A 187 -7.78 -1.85 19.15
N GLU A 188 -8.74 -2.59 18.60
CA GLU A 188 -9.95 -3.01 19.32
C GLU A 188 -9.62 -3.86 20.54
N ALA A 189 -8.69 -4.82 20.41
CA ALA A 189 -8.24 -5.63 21.53
C ALA A 189 -7.53 -4.79 22.61
N ILE A 190 -6.68 -3.85 22.21
CA ILE A 190 -6.01 -2.92 23.14
C ILE A 190 -7.04 -2.05 23.85
N ASN A 191 -7.99 -1.47 23.12
CA ASN A 191 -9.05 -0.62 23.69
C ASN A 191 -9.91 -1.39 24.70
N SER A 192 -10.30 -2.62 24.38
CA SER A 192 -11.05 -3.48 25.32
C SER A 192 -10.25 -3.70 26.61
N ASN A 193 -8.99 -4.11 26.48
CA ASN A 193 -8.14 -4.34 27.65
C ASN A 193 -7.90 -3.05 28.47
N GLN A 194 -7.71 -1.91 27.80
CA GLN A 194 -7.60 -0.62 28.49
C GLN A 194 -8.87 -0.27 29.26
N GLN A 195 -10.04 -0.53 28.68
CA GLN A 195 -11.31 -0.30 29.35
C GLN A 195 -11.46 -1.17 30.61
N ASP A 196 -11.07 -2.44 30.54
CA ASP A 196 -11.08 -3.35 31.68
C ASP A 196 -10.14 -2.87 32.79
N VAL A 197 -8.92 -2.45 32.44
CA VAL A 197 -7.95 -1.89 33.39
C VAL A 197 -8.48 -0.60 34.04
N ILE A 198 -9.10 0.28 33.26
CA ILE A 198 -9.71 1.52 33.77
C ILE A 198 -10.83 1.19 34.75
N ASN A 199 -11.71 0.24 34.41
CA ASN A 199 -12.82 -0.17 35.28
C ASN A 199 -12.29 -0.72 36.61
N ASN A 200 -11.32 -1.64 36.58
CA ASN A 200 -10.71 -2.22 37.77
C ASN A 200 -10.07 -1.15 38.66
N ARG A 201 -9.29 -0.23 38.08
CA ARG A 201 -8.66 0.87 38.84
C ARG A 201 -9.68 1.84 39.41
N THR A 202 -10.76 2.12 38.67
CA THR A 202 -11.83 3.01 39.13
C THR A 202 -12.55 2.38 40.32
N GLU A 203 -12.84 1.08 40.28
CA GLU A 203 -13.43 0.36 41.41
C GLU A 203 -12.51 0.37 42.64
N GLU A 204 -11.21 0.11 42.45
CA GLU A 204 -10.22 0.16 43.53
C GLU A 204 -10.13 1.56 44.16
N LEU A 205 -10.13 2.61 43.33
CA LEU A 205 -10.13 4.00 43.80
C LEU A 205 -11.41 4.36 44.55
N LEU A 206 -12.58 3.93 44.08
CA LEU A 206 -13.85 4.14 44.78
C LEU A 206 -13.84 3.48 46.16
N ASN A 207 -13.32 2.26 46.24
CA ASN A 207 -13.17 1.55 47.51
C ASN A 207 -12.21 2.29 48.46
N LYS A 208 -11.05 2.75 47.98
CA LYS A 208 -10.10 3.55 48.79
C LYS A 208 -10.72 4.88 49.25
N ASN A 209 -11.45 5.56 48.39
CA ASN A 209 -12.12 6.82 48.73
C ASN A 209 -13.17 6.63 49.83
N LYS A 210 -13.98 5.56 49.74
CA LYS A 210 -14.97 5.22 50.76
C LYS A 210 -14.29 5.01 52.13
N LYS A 211 -13.19 4.27 52.17
CA LYS A 211 -12.40 4.04 53.39
C LYS A 211 -11.85 5.34 53.99
N LEU A 212 -11.28 6.22 53.16
CA LEU A 212 -10.78 7.53 53.61
C LEU A 212 -11.89 8.38 54.23
N LEU A 213 -13.09 8.34 53.63
CA LEU A 213 -14.24 9.07 54.12
C LEU A 213 -14.71 8.54 55.49
N ASP A 214 -14.71 7.22 55.67
CA ASP A 214 -15.04 6.58 56.95
C ASP A 214 -14.00 6.91 58.04
N LEU A 215 -12.70 6.90 57.71
CA LEU A 215 -11.62 7.33 58.60
C LEU A 215 -11.72 8.83 58.96
N SER A 216 -12.05 9.68 57.99
CA SER A 216 -12.24 11.13 58.22
C SER A 216 -13.39 11.40 59.19
N ARG A 217 -14.49 10.64 59.10
CA ARG A 217 -15.62 10.71 60.05
C ARG A 217 -15.22 10.25 61.46
N LEU A 218 -14.48 9.13 61.56
CA LEU A 218 -13.93 8.64 62.82
C LEU A 218 -13.03 9.68 63.50
N ASN A 219 -12.11 10.30 62.75
CA ASN A 219 -11.23 11.34 63.27
C ASN A 219 -11.98 12.61 63.71
N SER A 220 -12.90 13.10 62.90
CA SER A 220 -13.47 14.44 63.09
C SER A 220 -14.56 14.50 64.17
N HIS A 221 -15.34 13.43 64.35
CA HIS A 221 -16.43 13.41 65.32
C HIS A 221 -16.15 12.48 66.50
N ASN A 222 -15.80 11.23 66.22
CA ASN A 222 -15.71 10.21 67.27
C ASN A 222 -14.47 10.39 68.15
N LEU A 223 -13.32 10.76 67.59
CA LEU A 223 -12.10 10.97 68.37
C LEU A 223 -12.00 12.39 68.95
N ARG A 224 -12.37 13.40 68.15
CA ARG A 224 -12.20 14.80 68.52
C ARG A 224 -13.13 15.23 69.66
N GLU A 225 -14.36 14.72 69.72
CA GLU A 225 -15.33 15.09 70.74
C GLU A 225 -14.90 14.70 72.16
N PRO A 226 -14.62 13.42 72.49
CA PRO A 226 -14.16 13.04 73.81
C PRO A 226 -12.81 13.66 74.17
N LEU A 227 -11.90 13.83 73.20
CA LEU A 227 -10.62 14.48 73.44
C LEU A 227 -10.78 15.97 73.80
N THR A 228 -11.63 16.70 73.08
CA THR A 228 -11.92 18.11 73.38
C THR A 228 -12.61 18.24 74.73
N ARG A 229 -13.50 17.28 75.07
CA ARG A 229 -14.16 17.21 76.38
C ARG A 229 -13.13 17.03 77.50
N ILE A 230 -12.20 16.08 77.36
CA ILE A 230 -11.11 15.87 78.33
C ILE A 230 -10.26 17.13 78.49
N LEU A 231 -9.81 17.74 77.39
CA LEU A 231 -8.97 18.94 77.43
C LEU A 231 -9.69 20.12 78.08
N GLY A 232 -10.96 20.34 77.74
CA GLY A 232 -11.77 21.40 78.35
C GLY A 232 -12.02 21.17 79.84
N LEU A 233 -12.28 19.93 80.26
CA LEU A 233 -12.42 19.58 81.67
C LEU A 233 -11.09 19.80 82.44
N ILE A 234 -9.95 19.48 81.84
CA ILE A 234 -8.62 19.74 82.42
C ILE A 234 -8.36 21.25 82.56
N GLU A 235 -8.72 22.06 81.57
CA GLU A 235 -8.50 23.51 81.60
C GLU A 235 -9.37 24.21 82.68
N VAL A 236 -10.58 23.71 82.89
CA VAL A 236 -11.48 24.21 83.96
C VAL A 236 -11.06 23.70 85.35
N ALA A 237 -10.39 22.54 85.43
CA ALA A 237 -9.96 21.93 86.69
C ALA A 237 -9.05 22.84 87.53
N ASP A 238 -8.26 23.70 86.89
CA ASP A 238 -7.36 24.66 87.56
C ASP A 238 -8.11 25.75 88.36
N HIS A 239 -9.42 25.89 88.14
CA HIS A 239 -10.27 26.93 88.74
C HIS A 239 -11.30 26.39 89.75
N LEU A 240 -11.25 25.10 90.06
CA LEU A 240 -12.23 24.41 90.91
C LEU A 240 -11.64 24.01 92.28
N ASP A 241 -12.48 24.01 93.32
CA ASP A 241 -12.10 23.57 94.64
C ASP A 241 -11.87 22.04 94.68
N SER A 242 -10.98 21.58 95.58
CA SER A 242 -10.55 20.17 95.67
C SER A 242 -11.69 19.15 95.86
N LYS A 243 -12.85 19.58 96.38
CA LYS A 243 -14.01 18.72 96.56
C LYS A 243 -14.79 18.54 95.25
N GLU A 244 -15.09 19.62 94.53
CA GLU A 244 -15.78 19.59 93.23
C GLU A 244 -14.93 18.88 92.15
N LEU A 245 -13.61 19.04 92.23
CA LEU A 245 -12.67 18.33 91.35
C LEU A 245 -12.80 16.80 91.48
N LYS A 246 -12.92 16.29 92.71
CA LYS A 246 -13.03 14.86 93.00
C LYS A 246 -14.42 14.29 92.76
N GLU A 247 -15.47 15.03 93.12
CA GLU A 247 -16.84 14.53 93.08
C GLU A 247 -17.49 14.69 91.70
N THR A 248 -17.04 15.63 90.87
CA THR A 248 -17.70 15.95 89.59
C THR A 248 -16.77 15.85 88.37
N MET A 249 -15.59 16.48 88.41
CA MET A 249 -14.67 16.52 87.25
C MET A 249 -13.97 15.19 86.96
N LEU A 250 -13.39 14.55 87.98
CA LEU A 250 -12.69 13.27 87.83
C LEU A 250 -13.56 12.15 87.24
N PRO A 251 -14.84 11.98 87.66
CA PRO A 251 -15.76 11.06 87.01
C PRO A 251 -16.01 11.35 85.52
N GLU A 252 -16.24 12.61 85.15
CA GLU A 252 -16.51 13.02 83.76
C GLU A 252 -15.29 12.87 82.83
N ILE A 253 -14.09 13.19 83.33
CA ILE A 253 -12.82 12.93 82.62
C ILE A 253 -12.64 11.43 82.41
N LYS A 254 -12.92 10.62 83.44
CA LYS A 254 -12.82 9.16 83.36
C LYS A 254 -13.80 8.59 82.33
N THR A 255 -15.04 9.06 82.30
CA THR A 255 -16.04 8.64 81.30
C THR A 255 -15.56 8.98 79.89
N SER A 256 -15.11 10.23 79.68
CA SER A 256 -14.61 10.69 78.37
C SER A 256 -13.36 9.93 77.91
N ALA A 257 -12.46 9.58 78.84
CA ALA A 257 -11.26 8.77 78.56
C ALA A 257 -11.61 7.32 78.21
N LEU A 258 -12.62 6.73 78.85
CA LEU A 258 -13.10 5.38 78.52
C LEU A 258 -13.84 5.34 77.18
N GLU A 259 -14.60 6.39 76.86
CA GLU A 259 -15.19 6.58 75.53
C GLU A 259 -14.10 6.63 74.44
N LEU A 260 -13.04 7.44 74.68
CA LEU A 260 -11.91 7.54 73.77
C LEU A 260 -11.18 6.19 73.58
N ASP A 261 -10.90 5.47 74.67
CA ASP A 261 -10.26 4.14 74.62
C ASP A 261 -11.10 3.12 73.83
N THR A 262 -12.42 3.17 73.99
CA THR A 262 -13.36 2.31 73.25
C THR A 262 -13.31 2.59 71.75
N ILE A 263 -13.18 3.86 71.36
CA ILE A 263 -13.09 4.28 69.96
C ILE A 263 -11.74 3.88 69.37
N PHE A 264 -10.64 4.03 70.12
CA PHE A 264 -9.32 3.54 69.72
C PHE A 264 -9.30 2.03 69.48
N LYS A 265 -9.88 1.23 70.38
CA LYS A 265 -9.99 -0.22 70.22
C LYS A 265 -10.73 -0.61 68.94
N LYS A 266 -11.81 0.10 68.59
CA LYS A 266 -12.53 -0.12 67.32
C LYS A 266 -11.66 0.18 66.10
N VAL A 267 -10.90 1.28 66.11
CA VAL A 267 -10.02 1.66 64.98
C VAL A 267 -8.88 0.65 64.79
N VAL A 268 -8.27 0.19 65.89
CA VAL A 268 -7.20 -0.82 65.85
C VAL A 268 -7.74 -2.15 65.31
N GLN A 269 -8.90 -2.60 65.81
CA GLN A 269 -9.51 -3.85 65.35
C GLN A 269 -9.87 -3.80 63.85
N GLN A 270 -10.43 -2.67 63.38
CA GLN A 270 -10.71 -2.48 61.94
C GLN A 270 -9.42 -2.52 61.10
N SER A 271 -8.33 -1.92 61.58
CA SER A 271 -7.04 -1.92 60.87
C SER A 271 -6.40 -3.31 60.83
N GLU A 272 -6.53 -4.11 61.89
CA GLU A 272 -6.02 -5.49 61.96
C GLU A 272 -6.82 -6.46 61.08
N GLU A 273 -8.14 -6.30 61.01
CA GLU A 273 -9.00 -7.07 60.10
C GLU A 273 -8.65 -6.77 58.63
N GLU A 274 -8.37 -5.51 58.30
CA GLU A 274 -7.94 -5.11 56.96
C GLU A 274 -6.55 -5.65 56.58
N ALA A 275 -5.57 -5.59 57.49
CA ALA A 275 -4.24 -6.12 57.25
C ALA A 275 -4.27 -7.63 56.93
N LYS A 276 -5.15 -8.40 57.59
CA LYS A 276 -5.36 -9.83 57.29
C LYS A 276 -5.99 -10.09 55.92
N ILE A 277 -6.88 -9.20 55.46
CA ILE A 277 -7.52 -9.33 54.14
C ILE A 277 -6.51 -9.04 53.02
N THR A 278 -5.67 -8.01 53.17
CA THR A 278 -4.63 -7.66 52.17
C THR A 278 -3.56 -8.73 52.05
N ILE A 279 -3.10 -9.33 53.15
CA ILE A 279 -2.09 -10.40 53.13
C ILE A 279 -2.61 -11.67 52.41
N ASN A 280 -3.91 -11.96 52.48
CA ASN A 280 -4.52 -13.11 51.79
C ASN A 280 -4.76 -12.86 50.30
N GLN A 281 -4.77 -11.61 49.82
CA GLN A 281 -4.93 -11.28 48.40
C GLN A 281 -3.60 -11.27 47.63
N ASP A 282 -2.49 -10.88 48.27
CA ASP A 282 -1.16 -10.89 47.63
C ASP A 282 -0.47 -12.27 47.66
N GLY A 283 -0.94 -13.22 48.47
CA GLY A 283 -0.40 -14.59 48.55
C GLY A 283 -0.99 -15.59 47.53
N GLY A 284 -1.84 -15.15 46.60
CA GLY A 284 -2.57 -15.99 45.65
C GLY A 284 -2.00 -16.04 44.22
N TYR A 285 -0.79 -15.51 44.00
CA TYR A 285 -0.07 -15.60 42.74
C TYR A 285 1.18 -16.48 42.91
N GLU A 286 0.98 -17.80 42.99
CA GLU A 286 1.97 -18.79 42.52
C GLU A 286 1.43 -19.46 41.25
#